data_AF-A0A497AK29-F1
#
_entry.id   AF-A0A497AK29-F1
#
_cell.length_a   1.000
_cell.length_b   1.000
_cell.length_c   1.000
_cell.angle_alpha   90.00
_cell.angle_beta   90.00
_cell.angle_gamma   90.00
#
_symmetry.space_group_name_H-M   'P 1'
#
loop_
_entity.id
_entity.type
_entity.pdbx_description
1 polymer ?
#
loop_
_entity_poly.entity_id
_entity_poly.type
_entity_poly.pdbx_seq_one_letter_code
_entity_poly.pdbx_strand_id
1 'polypeptide(L)'
;FQKGAQILSHPDDPHLFVAPLNTIAVYVNLDIVRRAFGDTTVRRVLEYRRDLEMQYLSSTDYVEKVHVIDLLSDTYEIEAQSGQIFLANGKEQIYPFMDDDIIRISLAFQPKVRYIKGWRTKPLLKDILEQNGLSTIARRPKGGSVFTPDLYSWMRSGPVHEVIRGIDLPGFLSKADFARLVETPDHFLWSLLTWDIFQKNILRS
;
A
#
# COMPACT_ATOMS: atom_id res chain seq x y z
N PHE A 1 -15.14 11.50 4.93
CA PHE A 1 -15.37 12.47 6.01
C PHE A 1 -15.47 11.83 7.41
N GLN A 2 -16.01 10.62 7.59
CA GLN A 2 -16.04 9.95 8.92
C GLN A 2 -14.68 9.46 9.45
N LYS A 3 -13.78 8.94 8.59
CA LYS A 3 -12.47 8.41 9.02
C LYS A 3 -11.58 9.47 9.70
N GLY A 4 -11.53 10.69 9.14
CA GLY A 4 -10.78 11.79 9.73
C GLY A 4 -11.31 12.18 11.13
N ALA A 5 -12.63 12.23 11.30
CA ALA A 5 -13.24 12.51 12.61
C ALA A 5 -12.93 11.41 13.64
N GLN A 6 -12.92 10.13 13.23
CA GLN A 6 -12.58 9.00 14.11
C GLN A 6 -11.09 8.97 14.50
N ILE A 7 -10.20 9.35 13.58
CA ILE A 7 -8.77 9.51 13.88
C ILE A 7 -8.56 10.67 14.86
N LEU A 8 -9.26 11.79 14.65
CA LEU A 8 -9.14 12.98 15.51
C LEU A 8 -9.79 12.80 16.89
N SER A 9 -10.76 11.90 17.04
CA SER A 9 -11.40 11.61 18.34
C SER A 9 -10.57 10.70 19.24
N HIS A 10 -9.60 9.98 18.67
CA HIS A 10 -8.70 9.06 19.39
C HIS A 10 -7.30 9.12 18.77
N PRO A 11 -6.60 10.26 18.86
CA PRO A 11 -5.33 10.48 18.17
C PRO A 11 -4.22 9.52 18.61
N ASP A 12 -4.35 8.94 19.81
CA ASP A 12 -3.33 8.14 20.46
C ASP A 12 -3.66 6.63 20.54
N ASP A 13 -4.75 6.17 19.91
CA ASP A 13 -5.09 4.72 19.91
C ASP A 13 -4.61 4.03 18.61
N PRO A 14 -3.44 3.37 18.63
CA PRO A 14 -2.91 2.68 17.46
C PRO A 14 -3.69 1.40 17.12
N HIS A 15 -4.63 0.96 17.97
CA HIS A 15 -5.41 -0.27 17.77
C HIS A 15 -6.73 -0.03 17.04
N LEU A 16 -7.07 1.22 16.73
CA LEU A 16 -8.21 1.53 15.86
C LEU A 16 -7.93 1.06 14.44
N PHE A 17 -8.89 0.36 13.83
CA PHE A 17 -8.78 -0.08 12.43
C PHE A 17 -8.52 1.08 11.46
N VAL A 18 -8.93 2.30 11.81
CA VAL A 18 -8.77 3.50 11.00
C VAL A 18 -7.50 4.30 11.31
N ALA A 19 -6.71 3.89 12.30
CA ALA A 19 -5.47 4.57 12.65
C ALA A 19 -4.50 4.55 11.45
N PRO A 20 -3.79 5.66 11.14
CA PRO A 20 -2.82 5.69 10.06
C PRO A 20 -1.79 4.55 10.08
N LEU A 21 -1.32 4.13 11.25
CA LEU A 21 -0.43 2.95 11.41
C LEU A 21 -1.04 1.65 10.85
N ASN A 22 -2.37 1.55 10.82
CA ASN A 22 -3.10 0.38 10.34
C ASN A 22 -3.61 0.52 8.91
N THR A 23 -3.76 1.75 8.41
CA THR A 23 -4.33 2.01 7.09
C THR A 23 -3.32 2.43 6.03
N ILE A 24 -2.10 2.81 6.42
CA ILE A 24 -1.03 3.13 5.48
C ILE A 24 -0.70 1.88 4.65
N ALA A 25 -0.51 2.04 3.34
CA ALA A 25 -0.31 0.92 2.40
C ALA A 25 -1.40 -0.19 2.48
N VAL A 26 -2.62 0.14 2.92
CA VAL A 26 -3.78 -0.76 2.87
C VAL A 26 -4.74 -0.26 1.80
N TYR A 27 -4.71 -0.91 0.65
CA TYR A 27 -5.50 -0.51 -0.52
C TYR A 27 -6.92 -1.11 -0.54
N VAL A 28 -7.22 -1.99 0.41
CA VAL A 28 -8.51 -2.71 0.50
C VAL A 28 -9.48 -2.00 1.44
N ASN A 29 -10.79 -2.22 1.23
CA ASN A 29 -11.80 -1.77 2.17
C ASN A 29 -11.79 -2.67 3.43
N LEU A 30 -11.18 -2.17 4.51
CA LEU A 30 -11.06 -2.88 5.78
C LEU A 30 -12.39 -3.38 6.35
N ASP A 31 -13.52 -2.71 6.11
CA ASP A 31 -14.81 -3.19 6.64
C ASP A 31 -15.26 -4.48 5.96
N ILE A 32 -14.92 -4.67 4.68
CA ILE A 32 -15.20 -5.91 3.95
C ILE A 32 -14.28 -7.02 4.45
N VAL A 33 -13.00 -6.71 4.62
CA VAL A 33 -11.99 -7.65 5.15
C VAL A 33 -12.37 -8.11 6.55
N ARG A 34 -12.84 -7.19 7.41
CA ARG A 34 -13.32 -7.51 8.76
C ARG A 34 -14.53 -8.43 8.76
N ARG A 35 -15.49 -8.24 7.84
CA ARG A 35 -16.62 -9.16 7.70
C ARG A 35 -16.21 -10.53 7.17
N ALA A 36 -15.23 -10.58 6.27
CA ALA A 36 -14.77 -11.83 5.68
C ALA A 36 -13.95 -12.68 6.67
N PHE A 37 -13.02 -12.07 7.40
CA PHE A 37 -12.06 -12.80 8.24
C PHE A 37 -12.31 -12.69 9.75
N GLY A 38 -13.23 -11.80 10.16
CA GLY A 38 -13.51 -11.48 11.55
C GLY A 38 -12.54 -10.46 12.14
N ASP A 39 -13.04 -9.65 13.08
CA ASP A 39 -12.27 -8.58 13.71
C ASP A 39 -11.00 -9.08 14.41
N THR A 40 -11.04 -10.24 15.06
CA THR A 40 -9.88 -10.83 15.75
C THR A 40 -8.73 -11.11 14.79
N THR A 41 -9.03 -11.71 13.63
CA THR A 41 -8.02 -12.03 12.62
C THR A 41 -7.41 -10.76 12.05
N VAL A 42 -8.24 -9.78 11.70
CA VAL A 42 -7.76 -8.51 11.16
C VAL A 42 -6.91 -7.75 12.18
N ARG A 43 -7.31 -7.74 13.46
CA ARG A 43 -6.51 -7.13 14.54
C ARG A 43 -5.12 -7.76 14.64
N ARG A 44 -5.03 -9.10 14.62
CA ARG A 44 -3.74 -9.81 14.67
C ARG A 44 -2.82 -9.46 13.49
N VAL A 45 -3.36 -9.32 12.29
CA VAL A 45 -2.56 -8.91 11.12
C VAL A 45 -2.07 -7.47 11.27
N LEU A 46 -2.91 -6.56 11.76
CA LEU A 46 -2.51 -5.18 12.03
C LEU A 46 -1.50 -5.08 13.18
N GLU A 47 -1.63 -5.92 14.22
CA GLU A 47 -0.65 -6.07 15.30
C GLU A 47 0.69 -6.52 14.75
N TYR A 48 0.71 -7.58 13.95
CA TYR A 48 1.94 -8.09 13.32
C TYR A 48 2.69 -7.00 12.54
N ARG A 49 1.96 -6.14 11.81
CA ARG A 49 2.57 -5.01 11.08
C ARG A 49 3.25 -4.00 12.01
N ARG A 50 2.65 -3.72 13.17
CA ARG A 50 3.25 -2.83 14.18
C ARG A 50 4.42 -3.51 14.90
N ASP A 51 4.31 -4.80 15.17
CA ASP A 51 5.39 -5.59 15.78
C ASP A 51 6.63 -5.66 14.89
N LEU A 52 6.46 -5.72 13.56
CA LEU A 52 7.56 -5.59 12.61
C LEU A 52 8.22 -4.22 12.70
N GLU A 53 7.45 -3.13 12.72
CA GLU A 53 8.01 -1.78 12.87
C GLU A 53 8.86 -1.66 14.14
N MET A 54 8.37 -2.15 15.27
CA MET A 54 9.10 -2.12 16.55
C MET A 54 10.44 -2.88 16.52
N GLN A 55 10.63 -3.82 15.60
CA GLN A 55 11.92 -4.51 15.43
C GLN A 55 12.97 -3.66 14.72
N TYR A 56 12.55 -2.74 13.86
CA TYR A 56 13.44 -1.94 12.99
C TYR A 56 13.56 -0.48 13.41
N LEU A 57 12.65 0.02 14.25
CA LEU A 57 12.64 1.41 14.70
C LEU A 57 12.49 1.50 16.22
N SER A 58 13.42 2.20 16.87
CA SER A 58 13.35 2.51 18.32
C SER A 58 12.71 3.87 18.61
N SER A 59 12.35 4.63 17.57
CA SER A 59 11.75 5.96 17.68
C SER A 59 10.31 5.90 18.20
N THR A 60 9.94 6.89 19.01
CA THR A 60 8.55 7.11 19.44
C THR A 60 7.80 8.11 18.56
N ASP A 61 8.44 8.71 17.55
CA ASP A 61 7.80 9.69 16.67
C ASP A 61 6.76 9.02 15.75
N TYR A 62 5.51 9.47 15.84
CA TYR A 62 4.39 8.86 15.14
C TYR A 62 4.53 8.88 13.62
N VAL A 63 5.10 9.95 13.05
CA VAL A 63 5.29 10.07 11.60
C VAL A 63 6.38 9.11 11.13
N GLU A 64 7.46 8.96 11.90
CA GLU A 64 8.49 7.96 11.62
C GLU A 64 7.93 6.53 11.69
N LYS A 65 7.08 6.21 12.68
CA LYS A 65 6.42 4.90 12.76
C LYS A 65 5.55 4.61 11.54
N VAL A 66 4.68 5.55 11.14
CA VAL A 66 3.85 5.40 9.93
C VAL A 66 4.74 5.20 8.70
N HIS A 67 5.84 5.92 8.61
CA HIS A 67 6.78 5.79 7.48
C HIS A 67 7.49 4.45 7.44
N VAL A 68 7.93 3.91 8.57
CA VAL A 68 8.57 2.58 8.62
C VAL A 68 7.57 1.48 8.30
N ILE A 69 6.33 1.56 8.79
CA ILE A 69 5.28 0.61 8.39
C ILE A 69 5.02 0.66 6.88
N ASP A 70 4.97 1.86 6.28
CA ASP A 70 4.84 2.05 4.83
C ASP A 70 6.00 1.40 4.07
N LEU A 71 7.23 1.65 4.51
CA LEU A 71 8.44 1.05 3.95
C LEU A 71 8.39 -0.48 3.98
N LEU A 72 8.10 -1.06 5.14
CA LEU A 72 8.08 -2.52 5.34
C LEU A 72 6.90 -3.20 4.62
N SER A 73 5.74 -2.54 4.55
CA SER A 73 4.51 -3.16 4.03
C SER A 73 4.32 -2.96 2.53
N ASP A 74 4.79 -1.84 1.96
CA ASP A 74 4.62 -1.51 0.54
C ASP A 74 5.93 -1.68 -0.21
N THR A 75 6.97 -0.99 0.25
CA THR A 75 8.20 -0.85 -0.53
C THR A 75 8.95 -2.17 -0.62
N TYR A 76 9.24 -2.83 0.50
CA TYR A 76 9.98 -4.10 0.46
C TYR A 76 9.29 -5.19 -0.38
N GLU A 77 7.97 -5.30 -0.29
CA GLU A 77 7.21 -6.31 -1.03
C GLU A 77 7.20 -6.02 -2.54
N ILE A 78 6.95 -4.77 -2.95
CA ILE A 78 6.98 -4.36 -4.36
C ILE A 78 8.39 -4.57 -4.95
N GLU A 79 9.43 -4.26 -4.18
CA GLU A 79 10.82 -4.38 -4.61
C GLU A 79 11.21 -5.86 -4.79
N ALA A 80 10.79 -6.74 -3.87
CA ALA A 80 11.01 -8.18 -4.00
C ALA A 80 10.33 -8.76 -5.26
N GLN A 81 9.08 -8.38 -5.51
CA GLN A 81 8.33 -8.81 -6.71
C GLN A 81 8.96 -8.26 -8.00
N SER A 82 9.33 -6.98 -8.02
CA SER A 82 9.95 -6.35 -9.18
C SER A 82 11.30 -6.97 -9.50
N GLY A 83 12.12 -7.25 -8.47
CA GLY A 83 13.38 -7.97 -8.62
C GLY A 83 13.19 -9.33 -9.31
N GLN A 84 12.18 -10.11 -8.91
CA GLN A 84 11.87 -11.40 -9.55
C GLN A 84 11.51 -11.24 -11.03
N ILE A 85 10.73 -10.22 -11.40
CA ILE A 85 10.36 -9.96 -12.80
C ILE A 85 11.59 -9.65 -13.65
N PHE A 86 12.49 -8.79 -13.18
CA PHE A 86 13.71 -8.44 -13.92
C PHE A 86 14.65 -9.64 -14.04
N LEU A 87 14.85 -10.38 -12.95
CA LEU A 87 15.70 -11.57 -12.93
C LEU A 87 15.17 -12.68 -13.85
N ALA A 88 13.85 -12.88 -13.92
CA ALA A 88 13.22 -13.81 -14.86
C ALA A 88 13.51 -13.46 -16.33
N ASN A 89 13.89 -12.20 -16.61
CA ASN A 89 14.28 -11.72 -17.93
C ASN A 89 15.81 -11.57 -18.09
N GLY A 90 16.60 -12.14 -17.16
CA GLY A 90 18.06 -12.05 -17.18
C GLY A 90 18.59 -10.63 -17.00
N LYS A 91 17.85 -9.78 -16.27
CA LYS A 91 18.20 -8.39 -15.97
C LYS A 91 18.28 -8.19 -14.46
N GLU A 92 19.16 -7.28 -14.05
CA GLU A 92 19.17 -6.74 -12.70
C GLU A 92 18.49 -5.37 -12.71
N GLN A 93 17.68 -5.12 -11.67
CA GLN A 93 17.06 -3.82 -11.46
C GLN A 93 17.94 -2.98 -10.54
N ILE A 94 18.27 -1.76 -10.97
CA ILE A 94 19.10 -0.83 -10.19
C ILE A 94 18.19 0.22 -9.57
N TYR A 95 18.37 0.45 -8.26
CA TYR A 95 17.58 1.38 -7.46
C TYR A 95 18.44 2.47 -6.84
N PRO A 96 18.70 3.59 -7.55
CA PRO A 96 19.59 4.64 -7.04
C PRO A 96 19.14 5.27 -5.72
N PHE A 97 17.84 5.27 -5.42
CA PHE A 97 17.31 5.79 -4.15
C PHE A 97 17.45 4.83 -2.97
N MET A 98 17.82 3.58 -3.22
CA MET A 98 18.11 2.56 -2.19
C MET A 98 19.60 2.44 -1.86
N ASP A 99 20.43 3.31 -2.43
CA ASP A 99 21.84 3.42 -2.10
C ASP A 99 22.01 3.83 -0.61
N ASP A 100 22.97 3.20 0.09
CA ASP A 100 23.20 3.44 1.52
C ASP A 100 23.53 4.91 1.81
N ASP A 101 24.31 5.58 0.94
CA ASP A 101 24.64 7.00 1.13
C ASP A 101 23.39 7.86 0.94
N ILE A 102 22.52 7.53 -0.01
CA ILE A 102 21.25 8.24 -0.22
C ILE A 102 20.31 8.05 0.98
N ILE A 103 20.20 6.82 1.50
CA ILE A 103 19.39 6.52 2.68
C ILE A 103 19.93 7.29 3.89
N ARG A 104 21.23 7.22 4.17
CA ARG A 104 21.86 7.94 5.29
C ARG A 104 21.67 9.45 5.19
N ILE A 105 21.89 10.03 4.01
CA ILE A 105 21.65 11.46 3.77
C ILE A 105 20.18 11.80 4.02
N SER A 106 19.24 10.97 3.55
CA SER A 106 17.82 11.19 3.81
C SER A 106 17.50 11.16 5.31
N LEU A 107 18.13 10.25 6.05
CA LEU A 107 17.94 10.06 7.49
C LEU A 107 18.60 11.14 8.35
N ALA A 108 19.61 11.85 7.84
CA ALA A 108 20.34 12.90 8.55
C ALA A 108 19.53 14.20 8.80
N PHE A 109 18.48 14.46 8.02
CA PHE A 109 17.65 15.67 8.18
C PHE A 109 16.43 15.42 9.07
N GLN A 110 16.00 16.39 9.88
CA GLN A 110 14.80 16.22 10.70
C GLN A 110 13.54 15.89 9.85
N PRO A 111 12.62 15.01 10.30
CA PRO A 111 11.42 14.61 9.57
C PRO A 111 10.60 15.77 8.99
N LYS A 112 10.41 16.85 9.77
CA LYS A 112 9.69 18.08 9.36
C LYS A 112 10.33 18.84 8.20
N VAL A 113 11.59 18.54 7.88
CA VAL A 113 12.33 19.17 6.77
C VAL A 113 12.26 18.31 5.51
N ARG A 114 12.19 16.98 5.64
CA ARG A 114 12.29 16.04 4.49
C ARG A 114 10.96 15.47 3.99
N TYR A 115 9.95 15.30 4.85
CA TYR A 115 8.69 14.65 4.43
C TYR A 115 7.67 15.65 3.85
N ILE A 116 7.29 16.66 4.64
CA ILE A 116 6.23 17.62 4.29
C ILE A 116 6.58 19.01 4.83
N LYS A 117 6.44 20.04 3.98
CA LYS A 117 6.51 21.46 4.37
C LYS A 117 5.27 22.19 3.84
N GLY A 118 4.33 22.50 4.73
CA GLY A 118 3.00 22.97 4.32
C GLY A 118 2.28 21.92 3.49
N TRP A 119 1.88 22.26 2.26
CA TRP A 119 1.26 21.32 1.31
C TRP A 119 2.25 20.72 0.30
N ARG A 120 3.56 20.96 0.47
CA ARG A 120 4.59 20.44 -0.45
C ARG A 120 5.12 19.09 0.06
N THR A 121 5.03 18.07 -0.80
CA THR A 121 5.69 16.77 -0.62
C THR A 121 7.11 16.78 -1.19
N LYS A 122 8.03 16.01 -0.57
CA LYS A 122 9.45 15.89 -0.96
C LYS A 122 10.14 17.26 -1.18
N PRO A 123 10.01 18.22 -0.22
CA PRO A 123 10.44 19.60 -0.43
C PRO A 123 11.93 19.72 -0.80
N LEU A 124 12.83 19.04 -0.08
CA LEU A 124 14.28 19.10 -0.36
C LEU A 124 14.63 18.63 -1.78
N LEU A 125 14.10 17.48 -2.19
CA LEU A 125 14.36 16.94 -3.53
C LEU A 125 13.84 17.89 -4.62
N LYS A 126 12.66 18.48 -4.42
CA LYS A 126 12.10 19.45 -5.37
C LYS A 126 12.93 20.73 -5.44
N ASP A 127 13.38 21.24 -4.30
CA ASP A 127 14.21 22.44 -4.25
C ASP A 127 15.56 22.21 -4.96
N ILE A 128 16.18 21.03 -4.79
CA ILE A 128 17.41 20.64 -5.52
C ILE A 128 17.15 20.58 -7.03
N LEU A 129 16.03 19.96 -7.46
CA LEU A 129 15.68 19.89 -8.89
C LEU A 129 15.45 21.30 -9.47
N GLU A 130 14.79 22.19 -8.74
CA GLU A 130 14.59 23.59 -9.16
C GLU A 130 15.92 24.34 -9.29
N GLN A 131 16.85 24.17 -8.34
CA GLN A 131 18.19 24.77 -8.39
C GLN A 131 19.01 24.28 -9.60
N ASN A 132 18.75 23.06 -10.07
CA ASN A 132 19.38 22.49 -11.27
C ASN A 132 18.62 22.80 -12.57
N GLY A 133 17.69 23.77 -12.55
CA GLY A 133 16.95 24.20 -13.75
C GLY A 133 15.81 23.26 -14.17
N LEU A 134 15.46 22.25 -13.37
CA LEU A 134 14.44 21.24 -13.68
C LEU A 134 13.06 21.59 -13.08
N SER A 135 12.73 22.88 -13.01
CA SER A 135 11.53 23.39 -12.33
C SER A 135 10.21 22.81 -12.86
N THR A 136 10.13 22.53 -14.15
CA THR A 136 8.94 21.87 -14.75
C THR A 136 8.72 20.47 -14.17
N ILE A 137 9.79 19.70 -13.96
CA ILE A 137 9.72 18.36 -13.36
C ILE A 137 9.44 18.46 -11.86
N ALA A 138 10.14 19.36 -11.16
CA ALA A 138 9.99 19.54 -9.71
C ALA A 138 8.55 19.91 -9.30
N ARG A 139 7.85 20.67 -10.14
CA ARG A 139 6.48 21.14 -9.90
C ARG A 139 5.42 20.19 -10.44
N ARG A 140 5.80 19.18 -11.23
CA ARG A 140 4.85 18.20 -11.75
C ARG A 140 4.19 17.47 -10.58
N PRO A 141 2.84 17.42 -10.53
CA PRO A 141 2.13 16.61 -9.55
C PRO A 141 2.59 15.15 -9.63
N LYS A 142 2.67 14.46 -8.49
CA LYS A 142 2.91 13.02 -8.47
C LYS A 142 1.79 12.35 -9.26
N GLY A 143 2.14 11.66 -10.34
CA GLY A 143 1.19 10.83 -11.08
C GLY A 143 0.79 9.60 -10.27
N GLY A 144 -0.36 9.00 -10.60
CA GLY A 144 -0.68 7.66 -10.14
C GLY A 144 0.26 6.65 -10.82
N SER A 145 0.90 5.79 -10.04
CA SER A 145 1.68 4.65 -10.55
C SER A 145 0.81 3.41 -10.80
N VAL A 146 -0.45 3.45 -10.34
CA VAL A 146 -1.35 2.30 -10.39
C VAL A 146 -2.42 2.58 -11.44
N PHE A 147 -2.67 1.61 -12.32
CA PHE A 147 -3.78 1.62 -13.28
C PHE A 147 -5.15 1.47 -12.59
N THR A 148 -5.31 1.88 -11.33
CA THR A 148 -6.49 1.63 -10.50
C THR A 148 -7.81 2.00 -11.18
N PRO A 149 -7.96 3.17 -11.84
CA PRO A 149 -9.21 3.53 -12.51
C PRO A 149 -9.54 2.58 -13.68
N ASP A 150 -8.54 2.22 -14.49
CA ASP A 150 -8.69 1.31 -15.62
C ASP A 150 -8.94 -0.11 -15.14
N LEU A 151 -8.21 -0.55 -14.11
CA LEU A 151 -8.30 -1.87 -13.50
C LEU A 151 -9.71 -2.15 -12.97
N TYR A 152 -10.31 -1.21 -12.23
CA TYR A 152 -11.68 -1.38 -11.72
C TYR A 152 -12.71 -1.34 -12.85
N SER A 153 -12.49 -0.54 -13.88
CA SER A 153 -13.30 -0.58 -15.10
C SER A 153 -13.22 -1.94 -15.79
N TRP A 154 -12.02 -2.50 -15.92
CA TRP A 154 -11.79 -3.79 -16.54
C TRP A 154 -12.42 -4.95 -15.77
N MET A 155 -12.43 -4.89 -14.44
CA MET A 155 -13.14 -5.87 -13.61
C MET A 155 -14.67 -5.81 -13.79
N ARG A 156 -15.23 -4.60 -13.98
CA ARG A 156 -16.69 -4.44 -14.17
C ARG A 156 -17.19 -4.90 -15.53
N SER A 157 -16.45 -4.61 -16.59
CA SER A 157 -16.96 -4.83 -17.96
C SER A 157 -15.88 -4.93 -19.02
N GLY A 158 -14.61 -5.07 -18.65
CA GLY A 158 -13.51 -5.12 -19.59
C GLY A 158 -12.86 -6.50 -19.68
N PRO A 159 -11.57 -6.56 -20.09
CA PRO A 159 -10.92 -7.80 -20.45
C PRO A 159 -10.85 -8.87 -19.34
N VAL A 160 -10.89 -8.46 -18.07
CA VAL A 160 -10.80 -9.38 -16.92
C VAL A 160 -12.16 -9.74 -16.32
N HIS A 161 -13.26 -9.21 -16.87
CA HIS A 161 -14.61 -9.39 -16.30
C HIS A 161 -15.03 -10.86 -16.20
N GLU A 162 -14.84 -11.65 -17.26
CA GLU A 162 -15.21 -13.06 -17.25
C GLU A 162 -14.36 -13.88 -16.28
N VAL A 163 -13.09 -13.50 -16.10
CA VAL A 163 -12.21 -14.15 -15.13
C VAL A 163 -12.65 -13.86 -13.69
N ILE A 164 -13.09 -12.62 -13.41
CA ILE A 164 -13.70 -12.25 -12.13
C ILE A 164 -14.96 -13.07 -11.85
N ARG A 165 -15.83 -13.26 -12.85
CA ARG A 165 -17.05 -14.06 -12.70
C ARG A 165 -16.77 -15.54 -12.49
N GLY A 166 -15.61 -16.02 -12.96
CA GLY A 166 -15.13 -17.39 -12.78
C GLY A 166 -14.43 -17.66 -11.45
N ILE A 167 -14.36 -16.70 -10.52
CA ILE A 167 -13.77 -16.93 -9.18
C ILE A 167 -14.59 -17.97 -8.42
N ASP A 168 -13.90 -18.96 -7.85
CA ASP A 168 -14.54 -19.91 -6.93
C ASP A 168 -14.78 -19.21 -5.61
N LEU A 169 -16.05 -18.98 -5.22
CA LEU A 169 -16.39 -18.22 -4.01
C LEU A 169 -15.73 -18.86 -2.76
N PRO A 170 -14.81 -18.17 -2.09
CA PRO A 170 -14.15 -18.74 -0.92
C PRO A 170 -15.09 -18.79 0.29
N GLY A 171 -14.92 -19.80 1.15
CA GLY A 171 -15.77 -20.01 2.33
C GLY A 171 -15.71 -18.89 3.38
N PHE A 172 -14.69 -18.04 3.35
CA PHE A 172 -14.58 -16.86 4.22
C PHE A 172 -15.35 -15.63 3.69
N LEU A 173 -15.90 -15.67 2.48
CA LEU A 173 -16.60 -14.54 1.88
C LEU A 173 -18.06 -14.88 1.64
N SER A 174 -18.96 -14.01 2.12
CA SER A 174 -20.39 -14.18 1.85
C SER A 174 -20.70 -13.92 0.38
N LYS A 175 -21.70 -14.64 -0.16
CA LYS A 175 -22.19 -14.42 -1.54
C LYS A 175 -22.64 -12.96 -1.77
N ALA A 176 -23.23 -12.33 -0.75
CA ALA A 176 -23.67 -10.94 -0.82
C ALA A 176 -22.49 -9.95 -0.89
N ASP A 177 -21.46 -10.15 -0.07
CA ASP A 177 -20.25 -9.31 -0.14
C ASP A 177 -19.50 -9.52 -1.46
N PHE A 178 -19.44 -10.74 -1.97
CA PHE A 178 -18.84 -11.01 -3.28
C PHE A 178 -19.61 -10.32 -4.42
N ALA A 179 -20.94 -10.41 -4.45
CA ALA A 179 -21.75 -9.70 -5.44
C ALA A 179 -21.51 -8.19 -5.41
N ARG A 180 -21.45 -7.60 -4.21
CA ARG A 180 -21.15 -6.17 -4.03
C ARG A 180 -19.75 -5.79 -4.51
N LEU A 181 -18.75 -6.65 -4.29
CA LEU A 181 -17.40 -6.45 -4.82
C LEU A 181 -17.38 -6.47 -6.35
N VAL A 182 -18.13 -7.37 -6.99
CA VAL A 182 -18.23 -7.43 -8.45
C VAL A 182 -18.91 -6.17 -9.01
N GLU A 183 -19.95 -5.66 -8.34
CA GLU A 183 -20.63 -4.42 -8.74
C GLU A 183 -19.76 -3.17 -8.54
N THR A 184 -19.04 -3.13 -7.41
CA THR A 184 -18.13 -2.01 -7.06
C THR A 184 -16.73 -2.55 -6.76
N PRO A 185 -15.92 -2.84 -7.81
CA PRO A 185 -14.58 -3.39 -7.62
C PRO A 185 -13.67 -2.48 -6.81
N ASP A 186 -12.84 -3.12 -6.00
CA ASP A 186 -11.73 -2.51 -5.29
C ASP A 186 -10.50 -3.45 -5.34
N HIS A 187 -9.42 -3.06 -4.67
CA HIS A 187 -8.22 -3.90 -4.58
C HIS A 187 -8.46 -5.24 -3.87
N PHE A 188 -9.52 -5.39 -3.06
CA PHE A 188 -9.82 -6.67 -2.44
C PHE A 188 -10.31 -7.67 -3.49
N LEU A 189 -11.17 -7.24 -4.43
CA LEU A 189 -11.56 -8.09 -5.56
C LEU A 189 -10.37 -8.50 -6.43
N TRP A 190 -9.43 -7.59 -6.67
CA TRP A 190 -8.17 -7.92 -7.37
C TRP A 190 -7.34 -8.98 -6.62
N SER A 191 -7.25 -8.83 -5.30
CA SER A 191 -6.54 -9.79 -4.43
C SER A 191 -7.25 -11.16 -4.44
N LEU A 192 -8.58 -11.19 -4.48
CA LEU A 192 -9.36 -12.42 -4.61
C LEU A 192 -9.11 -13.11 -5.94
N LEU A 193 -9.07 -12.37 -7.05
CA LEU A 193 -8.77 -12.91 -8.38
C LEU A 193 -7.39 -13.56 -8.41
N THR A 194 -6.37 -12.85 -7.95
CA THR A 194 -4.98 -13.34 -7.95
C THR A 194 -4.83 -14.56 -7.05
N TRP A 195 -5.48 -14.57 -5.88
CA TRP A 195 -5.55 -15.73 -5.00
C TRP A 195 -6.23 -16.93 -5.67
N ASP A 196 -7.39 -16.74 -6.33
CA ASP A 196 -8.12 -17.80 -7.02
C ASP A 196 -7.29 -18.41 -8.17
N ILE A 197 -6.62 -17.57 -8.97
CA ILE A 197 -5.70 -18.02 -10.02
C ILE A 197 -4.55 -18.83 -9.40
N PHE A 198 -3.96 -18.37 -8.32
CA PHE A 198 -2.88 -19.09 -7.63
C PHE A 198 -3.34 -20.44 -7.09
N GLN A 199 -4.51 -20.50 -6.45
CA GLN A 199 -5.11 -21.75 -5.99
C GLN A 199 -5.31 -22.74 -7.14
N LYS A 200 -5.85 -22.27 -8.26
CA LYS A 200 -6.19 -23.12 -9.42
C LYS A 200 -4.95 -23.63 -10.17
N ASN A 201 -3.90 -22.82 -10.27
CA ASN A 201 -2.77 -23.11 -11.16
C ASN A 201 -1.48 -23.56 -10.45
N ILE A 202 -1.32 -23.23 -9.16
CA ILE A 202 -0.07 -23.48 -8.42
C ILE A 202 -0.26 -24.44 -7.24
N LEU A 203 -1.35 -24.30 -6.47
CA LEU A 203 -1.55 -25.13 -5.27
C LEU A 203 -2.33 -26.42 -5.52
N ARG A 204 -3.15 -26.45 -6.58
CA ARG A 204 -3.91 -27.63 -7.00
C ARG A 204 -3.22 -28.45 -8.10
N SER A 205 -2.04 -28.01 -8.54
CA SER A 205 -1.17 -28.73 -9.49
C SER A 205 -0.27 -29.76 -8.81
#